data_AF-A0A7Y0Q5X2-F1
#
_entry.id   AF-A0A7Y0Q5X2-F1
#
_cell.length_a   1.000
_cell.length_b   1.000
_cell.length_c   1.000
_cell.angle_alpha   90.00
_cell.angle_beta   90.00
_cell.angle_gamma   90.00
#
_symmetry.space_group_name_H-M   'P 1'
#
loop_
_entity.id
_entity.type
_entity.pdbx_description
1 polymer ?
#
loop_
_entity_poly.entity_id
_entity_poly.type
_entity_poly.pdbx_seq_one_letter_code
_entity_poly.pdbx_strand_id
1 'polypeptide(L)'
;MTEERLAHLEVLCQEATEGPWHARHRHVGNVSNDFAWDESAGLGWEIEELDRPMRGQFVRGADAHFIAEARTALPEALAEVRRLREALEDIASVHPLPLTGEPTLYERSIQSGLQAAHDKARRALEEAPHD
;
A
#
# COMPACT_ATOMS: atom_id res chain seq x y z
N MET A 1 -6.97 -7.25 -3.11
CA MET A 1 -6.69 -7.00 -4.54
C MET A 1 -6.38 -8.33 -5.20
N THR A 2 -7.02 -8.67 -6.32
CA THR A 2 -6.79 -9.94 -7.05
C THR A 2 -5.50 -9.88 -7.89
N GLU A 3 -4.97 -11.03 -8.30
CA GLU A 3 -3.84 -11.10 -9.25
C GLU A 3 -4.17 -10.46 -10.60
N GLU A 4 -5.36 -10.74 -11.12
CA GLU A 4 -5.85 -10.14 -12.37
C GLU A 4 -5.88 -8.61 -12.30
N ARG A 5 -6.34 -8.06 -11.16
CA ARG A 5 -6.38 -6.61 -10.99
C ARG A 5 -4.99 -6.00 -10.87
N LEU A 6 -4.05 -6.68 -10.21
CA LEU A 6 -2.66 -6.25 -10.11
C LEU A 6 -1.98 -6.24 -11.48
N ALA A 7 -2.09 -7.35 -12.23
CA ALA A 7 -1.54 -7.46 -13.58
C ALA A 7 -2.12 -6.39 -14.54
N HIS A 8 -3.43 -6.13 -14.45
CA HIS A 8 -4.05 -5.07 -15.24
C HIS A 8 -3.48 -3.67 -14.91
N LEU A 9 -3.23 -3.36 -13.64
CA LEU A 9 -2.63 -2.09 -13.24
C LEU A 9 -1.17 -1.97 -13.70
N GLU A 10 -0.42 -3.07 -13.68
CA GLU A 10 0.95 -3.12 -14.20
C GLU A 10 1.00 -2.82 -15.70
N VAL A 11 0.09 -3.40 -16.49
CA VAL A 11 -0.04 -3.11 -17.92
C VAL A 11 -0.33 -1.62 -18.14
N LEU A 12 -1.29 -1.06 -17.40
CA LEU A 12 -1.60 0.37 -17.50
C LEU A 12 -0.38 1.26 -17.16
N CYS A 13 0.45 0.85 -16.20
CA CYS A 13 1.66 1.59 -15.85
C CYS A 13 2.74 1.48 -16.94
N GLN A 14 2.86 0.32 -17.60
CA GLN A 14 3.81 0.11 -18.71
C GLN A 14 3.41 0.85 -19.98
N GLU A 15 2.11 0.94 -20.26
CA GLU A 15 1.57 1.69 -21.40
C GLU A 15 1.60 3.21 -21.17
N ALA A 16 1.65 3.64 -19.91
CA ALA A 16 1.79 5.04 -19.56
C ALA A 16 3.23 5.52 -19.83
N THR A 17 3.36 6.76 -20.28
CA THR A 17 4.65 7.45 -20.34
C THR A 17 5.34 7.43 -18.97
N GLU A 18 6.66 7.24 -18.97
CA GLU A 18 7.51 7.20 -17.77
C GLU A 18 7.56 8.56 -17.06
N GLY A 19 7.74 8.54 -15.73
CA GLY A 19 7.87 9.74 -14.90
C GLY A 19 9.30 10.29 -14.82
N PRO A 20 9.53 11.36 -14.03
CA PRO A 20 8.61 11.96 -13.06
C PRO A 20 7.53 12.84 -13.70
N TRP A 21 6.31 12.76 -13.16
CA TRP A 21 5.16 13.54 -13.58
C TRP A 21 5.04 14.79 -12.72
N HIS A 22 4.88 15.96 -13.34
CA HIS A 22 4.66 17.21 -12.61
C HIS A 22 3.35 17.88 -13.03
N ALA A 23 2.68 18.50 -12.06
CA ALA A 23 1.57 19.40 -12.34
C ALA A 23 2.09 20.83 -12.45
N ARG A 24 1.60 21.57 -13.44
CA ARG A 24 1.89 22.99 -13.63
C ARG A 24 0.61 23.78 -13.86
N HIS A 25 0.60 25.01 -13.39
CA HIS A 25 -0.50 25.94 -13.66
C HIS A 25 -0.23 26.68 -14.97
N ARG A 26 -1.16 26.57 -15.94
CA ARG A 26 -1.00 27.21 -17.24
C ARG A 26 -1.58 28.62 -17.18
N HIS A 27 -0.84 29.61 -17.67
CA HIS A 27 -1.29 31.01 -17.72
C HIS A 27 -1.24 31.59 -19.15
N VAL A 28 -2.03 32.65 -19.40
CA VAL A 28 -1.89 33.48 -20.60
C VAL A 28 -0.88 34.60 -20.32
N GLY A 29 0.23 34.60 -21.05
CA GLY A 29 1.26 35.64 -20.93
C GLY A 29 2.21 35.46 -19.75
N ASN A 30 3.09 36.43 -19.55
CA ASN A 30 3.99 36.45 -18.39
C ASN A 30 3.21 36.91 -17.16
N VAL A 31 2.83 35.96 -16.33
CA VAL A 31 2.26 36.24 -15.02
C VAL A 31 3.40 36.29 -14.01
N SER A 32 3.36 37.25 -13.06
CA SER A 32 4.34 37.27 -11.98
C SER A 32 4.20 36.02 -11.12
N ASN A 33 5.30 35.58 -10.49
CA ASN A 33 5.32 34.42 -9.61
C ASN A 33 4.27 34.48 -8.50
N ASP A 34 3.85 35.69 -8.10
CA ASP A 34 2.85 35.92 -7.05
C ASP A 34 1.47 35.33 -7.38
N PHE A 35 1.13 35.15 -8.67
CA PHE A 35 -0.14 34.57 -9.11
C PHE A 35 0.01 33.14 -9.67
N ALA A 36 1.21 32.57 -9.64
CA ALA A 36 1.44 31.22 -10.16
C ALA A 36 0.58 30.16 -9.44
N TRP A 37 0.21 30.43 -8.19
CA TRP A 37 -0.59 29.53 -7.33
C TRP A 37 -2.05 29.97 -7.18
N ASP A 38 -2.44 31.12 -7.72
CA ASP A 38 -3.83 31.58 -7.70
C ASP A 38 -4.63 30.81 -8.74
N GLU A 39 -5.41 29.81 -8.31
CA GLU A 39 -6.24 28.97 -9.18
C GLU A 39 -7.23 29.77 -10.06
N SER A 40 -7.54 31.01 -9.69
CA SER A 40 -8.42 31.90 -10.47
C SER A 40 -7.70 32.70 -11.56
N ALA A 41 -6.36 32.78 -11.50
CA ALA A 41 -5.53 33.62 -12.36
C ALA A 41 -4.94 32.88 -13.59
N GLY A 42 -5.31 31.61 -13.83
CA GLY A 42 -4.79 30.80 -14.93
C GLY A 42 -5.85 30.19 -15.84
N LEU A 43 -5.40 29.50 -16.88
CA LEU A 43 -6.21 28.71 -17.80
C LEU A 43 -6.57 27.32 -17.25
N GLY A 44 -6.15 27.04 -16.01
CA GLY A 44 -6.28 25.75 -15.34
C GLY A 44 -4.95 25.01 -15.23
N TRP A 45 -5.00 23.91 -14.50
CA TRP A 45 -3.85 23.07 -14.20
C TRP A 45 -3.69 21.97 -15.23
N GLU A 46 -2.46 21.57 -15.48
CA GLU A 46 -2.17 20.44 -16.35
C GLU A 46 -0.98 19.65 -15.87
N ILE A 47 -0.87 18.46 -16.43
CA ILE A 47 0.32 17.64 -16.31
C ILE A 47 1.32 18.10 -17.38
N GLU A 48 2.56 18.32 -16.96
CA GLU A 48 3.67 18.71 -17.83
C GLU A 48 3.86 17.71 -18.99
N GLU A 49 4.38 18.19 -20.12
CA GLU A 49 4.70 17.41 -21.33
C GLU A 49 3.53 16.76 -22.08
N LEU A 50 2.29 16.89 -21.59
CA LEU A 50 1.11 16.53 -22.39
C LEU A 50 0.78 17.66 -23.36
N ASP A 51 1.20 17.49 -24.61
CA ASP A 51 0.91 18.40 -25.72
C ASP A 51 -0.60 18.42 -25.99
N ARG A 52 -1.31 19.30 -25.27
CA ARG A 52 -2.77 19.36 -25.21
C ARG A 52 -3.27 20.80 -25.40
N PRO A 53 -4.54 20.98 -25.84
CA PRO A 53 -5.11 22.27 -26.25
C PRO A 53 -4.92 23.39 -25.21
N MET A 54 -5.11 24.64 -25.63
CA MET A 54 -4.77 25.84 -24.86
C MET A 54 -5.28 25.89 -23.40
N ARG A 55 -6.35 25.17 -23.05
CA ARG A 55 -6.96 25.17 -21.70
C ARG A 55 -6.42 24.03 -20.83
N GLY A 56 -6.12 24.32 -19.56
CA GLY A 56 -5.66 23.32 -18.59
C GLY A 56 -6.65 22.14 -18.45
N GLN A 57 -6.11 20.99 -18.10
CA GLN A 57 -6.84 19.72 -17.98
C GLN A 57 -7.69 19.64 -16.70
N PHE A 58 -7.28 20.34 -15.64
CA PHE A 58 -7.89 20.30 -14.32
C PHE A 58 -8.28 21.70 -13.84
N VAL A 59 -9.41 21.77 -13.14
CA VAL A 59 -9.89 23.00 -12.51
C VAL A 59 -9.14 23.28 -11.21
N ARG A 60 -8.84 22.24 -10.43
CA ARG A 60 -8.20 22.34 -9.11
C ARG A 60 -6.76 21.85 -9.18
N GLY A 61 -5.83 22.61 -8.61
CA GLY A 61 -4.42 22.25 -8.59
C GLY A 61 -4.17 21.01 -7.74
N ALA A 62 -4.89 20.87 -6.63
CA ALA A 62 -4.80 19.70 -5.77
C ALA A 62 -5.04 18.37 -6.53
N ASP A 63 -6.02 18.35 -7.45
CA ASP A 63 -6.33 17.16 -8.22
C ASP A 63 -5.22 16.86 -9.25
N ALA A 64 -4.66 17.90 -9.89
CA ALA A 64 -3.54 17.77 -10.81
C ALA A 64 -2.27 17.26 -10.11
N HIS A 65 -1.93 17.82 -8.95
CA HIS A 65 -0.80 17.38 -8.13
C HIS A 65 -0.97 15.94 -7.67
N PHE A 66 -2.16 15.58 -7.15
CA PHE A 66 -2.44 14.21 -6.73
C PHE A 66 -2.24 13.22 -7.88
N ILE A 67 -2.76 13.52 -9.08
CA ILE A 67 -2.62 12.64 -10.24
C ILE A 67 -1.16 12.52 -10.69
N ALA A 68 -0.40 13.63 -10.71
CA ALA A 68 1.02 13.63 -11.05
C ALA A 68 1.83 12.74 -10.08
N GLU A 69 1.66 12.98 -8.78
CA GLU A 69 2.33 12.21 -7.73
C GLU A 69 1.92 10.73 -7.77
N ALA A 70 0.62 10.45 -7.87
CA ALA A 70 0.12 9.08 -7.93
C ALA A 70 0.68 8.32 -9.13
N ARG A 71 0.76 8.98 -10.30
CA ARG A 71 1.28 8.37 -11.52
C ARG A 71 2.79 8.09 -11.43
N THR A 72 3.52 8.92 -10.71
CA THR A 72 4.95 8.69 -10.43
C THR A 72 5.15 7.55 -9.42
N ALA A 73 4.34 7.49 -8.36
CA ALA A 73 4.49 6.51 -7.28
C ALA A 73 3.89 5.13 -7.57
N LEU A 74 2.92 5.04 -8.49
CA LEU A 74 2.17 3.81 -8.79
C LEU A 74 3.08 2.62 -9.18
N PRO A 75 4.03 2.76 -10.11
CA PRO A 75 4.91 1.65 -10.49
C PRO A 75 5.70 1.08 -9.31
N GLU A 76 6.25 1.95 -8.45
CA GLU A 76 6.99 1.53 -7.25
C GLU A 76 6.08 0.82 -6.25
N ALA A 77 4.88 1.36 -6.03
CA ALA A 77 3.90 0.75 -5.13
C ALA A 77 3.46 -0.65 -5.62
N LEU A 78 3.28 -0.85 -6.93
CA LEU A 78 2.93 -2.15 -7.49
C LEU A 78 4.09 -3.16 -7.35
N ALA A 79 5.32 -2.72 -7.60
CA ALA A 79 6.52 -3.54 -7.40
C ALA A 79 6.67 -3.98 -5.94
N GLU A 80 6.38 -3.09 -4.98
CA GLU A 80 6.41 -3.42 -3.56
C GLU A 80 5.33 -4.44 -3.18
N VAL A 81 4.12 -4.31 -3.73
CA VAL A 81 3.06 -5.32 -3.52
C VAL A 81 3.49 -6.70 -4.03
N ARG A 82 4.12 -6.77 -5.21
CA ARG A 82 4.66 -8.04 -5.76
C ARG A 82 5.69 -8.65 -4.83
N ARG A 83 6.69 -7.86 -4.43
CA ARG A 83 7.76 -8.28 -3.52
C ARG A 83 7.20 -8.83 -2.20
N LEU A 84 6.20 -8.16 -1.63
CA LEU A 84 5.56 -8.60 -0.39
C LEU A 84 4.78 -9.90 -0.57
N ARG A 85 4.12 -10.12 -1.72
CA ARG A 85 3.41 -11.37 -2.02
C ARG A 85 4.36 -12.54 -2.16
N GLU A 86 5.44 -12.37 -2.92
CA GLU A 86 6.47 -13.39 -3.09
C GLU A 86 7.09 -13.75 -1.73
N ALA A 87 7.41 -12.76 -0.90
CA ALA A 87 7.92 -13.01 0.45
C ALA A 87 6.93 -13.80 1.33
N LEU A 88 5.62 -13.55 1.20
CA LEU A 88 4.59 -14.30 1.92
C LEU A 88 4.45 -15.74 1.41
N GLU A 89 4.57 -15.97 0.11
CA GLU A 89 4.57 -17.30 -0.48
C GLU A 89 5.80 -18.10 -0.05
N ASP A 90 6.98 -17.48 -0.03
CA ASP A 90 8.21 -18.09 0.48
C ASP A 90 8.05 -18.50 1.95
N ILE A 91 7.53 -17.60 2.80
CA ILE A 91 7.26 -17.91 4.22
C ILE A 91 6.27 -19.07 4.35
N ALA A 92 5.19 -19.08 3.55
CA ALA A 92 4.21 -20.16 3.57
C ALA A 92 4.79 -21.51 3.11
N SER A 93 5.77 -21.49 2.20
CA SER A 93 6.47 -22.69 1.73
C SER A 93 7.43 -23.27 2.78
N VAL A 94 8.09 -22.40 3.56
CA VAL A 94 9.04 -22.78 4.63
C VAL A 94 8.31 -23.20 5.90
N HIS A 95 7.17 -22.56 6.19
CA HIS A 95 6.33 -22.82 7.35
C HIS A 95 4.90 -23.13 6.90
N PRO A 96 4.64 -24.33 6.34
CA PRO A 96 3.29 -24.72 6.00
C PRO A 96 2.48 -24.75 7.30
N LEU A 97 1.57 -23.79 7.46
CA LEU A 97 0.57 -23.84 8.51
C LEU A 97 -0.19 -25.17 8.33
N PRO A 98 -0.41 -25.94 9.40
CA PRO A 98 -1.10 -27.21 9.30
C PRO A 98 -2.52 -26.97 8.79
N LEU A 99 -2.76 -27.35 7.53
CA LEU A 99 -4.04 -27.20 6.84
C LEU A 99 -5.20 -27.95 7.51
N THR A 100 -4.90 -28.83 8.47
CA THR A 100 -5.85 -29.72 9.12
C THR A 100 -6.43 -29.16 10.42
N GLY A 101 -6.03 -27.96 10.85
CA GLY A 101 -6.38 -27.45 12.19
C GLY A 101 -5.72 -28.27 13.32
N GLU A 102 -4.81 -29.19 12.98
CA GLU A 102 -3.99 -29.83 13.99
C GLU A 102 -2.92 -28.85 14.47
N PRO A 103 -2.75 -28.68 15.79
CA PRO A 103 -1.70 -27.81 16.31
C PRO A 103 -0.34 -28.27 15.82
N THR A 104 0.48 -27.31 15.39
CA THR A 104 1.90 -27.48 15.07
C THR A 104 2.64 -28.12 16.25
N LEU A 105 3.81 -28.72 16.01
CA LEU A 105 4.65 -29.25 17.09
C LEU A 105 4.98 -28.18 18.15
N TYR A 106 5.12 -26.93 17.71
CA TYR A 106 5.31 -25.78 18.60
C TYR A 106 4.06 -25.49 19.45
N GLU A 107 2.88 -25.46 18.86
CA GLU A 107 1.62 -25.28 19.59
C GLU A 107 1.34 -26.44 20.55
N ARG A 108 1.65 -27.69 20.17
CA ARG A 108 1.56 -28.86 21.07
C ARG A 108 2.50 -28.73 22.26
N SER A 109 3.72 -28.23 22.05
CA SER A 109 4.68 -27.98 23.12
C SER A 109 4.16 -26.92 24.10
N ILE A 110 3.61 -25.82 23.59
CA ILE A 110 3.02 -24.76 24.41
C ILE A 110 1.79 -25.26 25.17
N GLN A 111 0.86 -25.95 24.49
CA GLN A 111 -0.33 -26.51 25.12
C GLN A 111 0.02 -27.53 26.21
N SER A 112 1.00 -28.40 25.97
CA SER A 112 1.47 -29.36 26.97
C SER A 112 2.07 -28.66 28.19
N GLY A 113 2.87 -27.61 27.99
CA GLY A 113 3.45 -26.81 29.07
C GLY A 113 2.38 -26.09 29.90
N LEU A 114 1.38 -25.50 29.24
CA LEU A 114 0.24 -24.84 29.89
C LEU A 114 -0.61 -25.84 30.69
N GLN A 115 -0.87 -27.02 30.14
CA GLN A 115 -1.62 -28.08 30.82
C GLN A 115 -0.90 -28.54 32.09
N ALA A 116 0.41 -28.79 32.00
CA ALA A 116 1.23 -29.18 33.14
C ALA A 116 1.28 -28.10 34.23
N ALA A 117 1.36 -26.82 33.84
CA ALA A 117 1.33 -25.70 34.77
C ALA A 117 -0.04 -25.60 35.48
N HIS A 118 -1.12 -25.78 34.73
CA HIS A 118 -2.49 -25.77 35.26
C HIS A 118 -2.73 -26.93 36.25
N ASP A 119 -2.31 -28.15 35.91
CA ASP A 119 -2.42 -29.31 36.80
C ASP A 119 -1.60 -29.13 38.08
N LYS A 120 -0.41 -28.54 37.97
CA LYS A 120 0.43 -28.22 39.13
C LYS A 120 -0.25 -27.19 40.04
N ALA A 121 -0.82 -26.12 39.47
CA ALA A 121 -1.54 -25.10 40.22
C ALA A 121 -2.78 -25.67 40.93
N ARG A 122 -3.52 -26.55 40.24
CA ARG A 122 -4.69 -27.22 40.81
C ARG A 122 -4.34 -28.11 41.99
N ARG A 123 -3.28 -28.93 41.89
CA ARG A 123 -2.80 -29.74 43.03
C ARG A 123 -2.37 -28.88 44.21
N ALA A 124 -1.67 -27.77 43.96
CA ALA A 124 -1.25 -26.86 45.03
C ALA A 124 -2.44 -26.22 45.77
N LEU A 125 -3.57 -25.98 45.07
CA LEU A 125 -4.82 -25.52 45.68
C LEU A 125 -5.55 -26.62 46.46
N GLU A 126 -5.55 -27.86 45.96
CA GLU A 126 -6.15 -29.02 46.63
C GLU A 126 -5.36 -29.46 47.89
N GLU A 127 -4.05 -29.23 47.90
CA GLU A 127 -3.15 -29.55 49.02
C GLU A 127 -2.99 -28.38 50.02
N ALA A 128 -3.56 -27.20 49.72
CA ALA A 128 -3.53 -26.07 50.64
C ALA A 128 -4.44 -26.37 51.84
N PRO A 129 -3.92 -26.31 53.09
CA PRO A 129 -4.75 -26.52 54.27
C PRO A 129 -5.85 -25.46 54.32
N HIS A 130 -7.10 -25.92 54.45
CA HIS A 130 -8.23 -25.05 54.76
C HIS A 130 -8.11 -24.60 56.23
N ASP A 131 -7.46 -23.45 56.42
CA ASP A 131 -7.52 -22.69 57.68
C ASP A 131 -8.85 -21.93 57.81
#